data_AF-A0A964BE84-F1
#
_entry.id   AF-A0A964BE84-F1
#
_cell.length_a   1.000
_cell.length_b   1.000
_cell.length_c   1.000
_cell.angle_alpha   90.00
_cell.angle_beta   90.00
_cell.angle_gamma   90.00
#
_symmetry.space_group_name_H-M   'P 1'
#
loop_
_entity.id
_entity.type
_entity.pdbx_description
1 polymer ?
#
loop_
_entity_poly.entity_id
_entity_poly.type
_entity_poly.pdbx_seq_one_letter_code
_entity_poly.pdbx_strand_id
1 'polypeptide(L)'
;MVTISSNRNTKAVIALMLGAIVSACSSGGSGGGNNQVIRQKVETAPADLQLLCAGEAAKRRGADSSKVLPTGSSVIQPGLYSVQLNVNGTPSTCTIDDQGNIQSIT
;
A
#
# COMPACT_ATOMS: atom_id res chain seq x y z
N MET A 1 2.80 -35.06 30.27
CA MET A 1 3.01 -35.82 31.53
C MET A 1 2.75 -34.85 32.66
N VAL A 2 1.59 -34.99 33.29
CA VAL A 2 1.50 -35.35 34.71
C VAL A 2 1.74 -34.13 35.61
N THR A 3 0.62 -33.54 36.04
CA THR A 3 0.57 -32.73 37.24
C THR A 3 0.84 -33.63 38.43
N ILE A 4 1.97 -33.46 39.13
CA ILE A 4 2.18 -33.99 40.47
C ILE A 4 2.50 -32.83 41.42
N SER A 5 1.63 -32.75 42.40
CA SER A 5 1.73 -32.10 43.70
C SER A 5 2.99 -32.49 44.48
N SER A 6 3.60 -31.57 45.24
CA SER A 6 3.76 -31.70 46.70
C SER A 6 4.64 -30.57 47.28
N ASN A 7 4.44 -30.37 48.57
CA ASN A 7 4.62 -29.19 49.41
C ASN A 7 6.01 -29.11 50.07
N ARG A 8 6.33 -27.92 50.60
CA ARG A 8 7.24 -27.58 51.72
C ARG A 8 8.47 -26.72 51.37
N ASN A 9 8.43 -25.52 51.94
CA ASN A 9 9.52 -24.62 52.31
C ASN A 9 10.93 -25.21 52.23
N THR A 10 11.76 -24.72 51.30
CA THR A 10 13.19 -24.53 51.57
C THR A 10 13.77 -23.51 50.61
N LYS A 11 14.42 -22.48 51.16
CA LYS A 11 15.21 -21.51 50.40
C LYS A 11 16.47 -22.20 49.86
N ALA A 12 16.70 -22.14 48.56
CA ALA A 12 18.00 -22.28 47.87
C ALA A 12 17.70 -21.97 46.40
N VAL A 13 18.02 -20.79 45.86
CA VAL A 13 19.35 -20.28 45.44
C VAL A 13 20.06 -21.26 44.50
N ILE A 14 20.72 -20.66 43.49
CA ILE A 14 21.67 -21.23 42.50
C ILE A 14 20.95 -21.52 41.16
N ALA A 15 20.91 -20.60 40.19
CA ALA A 15 22.00 -20.06 39.34
C ALA A 15 22.64 -21.12 38.41
N LEU A 16 23.07 -20.66 37.21
CA LEU A 16 23.68 -21.38 36.07
C LEU A 16 22.68 -22.11 35.14
N MET A 17 22.75 -22.05 33.81
CA MET A 17 23.73 -21.52 32.84
C MET A 17 23.09 -21.45 31.45
N LEU A 18 23.57 -20.49 30.66
CA LEU A 18 23.86 -20.56 29.21
C LEU A 18 23.04 -21.50 28.31
N GLY A 19 22.18 -20.91 27.49
CA GLY A 19 21.64 -21.51 26.28
C GLY A 19 21.72 -20.51 25.13
N ALA A 20 22.56 -20.79 24.14
CA ALA A 20 22.75 -20.03 22.93
C ALA A 20 21.51 -20.08 22.00
N ILE A 21 21.67 -19.43 20.85
CA ILE A 21 21.05 -19.65 19.52
C ILE A 21 19.69 -19.00 19.16
N VAL A 22 19.78 -18.25 18.05
CA VAL A 22 18.79 -17.84 17.02
C VAL A 22 17.68 -16.82 17.38
N SER A 23 17.99 -15.52 17.22
CA SER A 23 16.96 -14.52 16.89
C SER A 23 16.68 -14.54 15.39
N ALA A 24 15.85 -15.49 14.96
CA ALA A 24 15.06 -15.33 13.74
C ALA A 24 13.83 -14.50 14.13
N CYS A 25 13.74 -13.26 13.65
CA CYS A 25 12.52 -12.48 13.74
C CYS A 25 11.47 -13.12 12.82
N SER A 26 10.72 -14.09 13.34
CA SER A 26 9.41 -14.41 12.77
C SER A 26 8.45 -13.37 13.31
N SER A 27 8.04 -12.41 12.46
CA SER A 27 6.84 -11.63 12.72
C SER A 27 5.66 -12.60 12.81
N GLY A 28 5.34 -13.00 14.04
CA GLY A 28 4.15 -13.73 14.38
C GLY A 28 2.93 -12.82 14.19
N GLY A 29 2.24 -13.02 13.08
CA GLY A 29 0.85 -12.59 12.90
C GLY A 29 -0.06 -13.81 12.99
N SER A 30 -0.35 -14.29 14.20
CA SER A 30 -1.38 -15.28 14.45
C SER A 30 -2.64 -14.55 14.93
N GLY A 31 -3.68 -14.50 14.08
CA GLY A 31 -4.96 -13.90 14.44
C GLY A 31 -6.01 -14.26 13.39
N GLY A 32 -6.93 -15.14 13.76
CA GLY A 32 -7.86 -15.82 12.87
C GLY A 32 -8.81 -14.91 12.10
N GLY A 33 -9.10 -15.36 10.88
CA GLY A 33 -10.07 -14.78 9.97
C GLY A 33 -9.61 -15.05 8.56
N ASN A 34 -10.20 -16.05 7.89
CA ASN A 34 -10.11 -16.16 6.43
C ASN A 34 -10.76 -14.92 5.82
N ASN A 35 -10.02 -13.81 5.79
CA ASN A 35 -10.28 -12.72 4.86
C ASN A 35 -9.10 -12.75 3.90
N GLN A 36 -9.14 -13.72 3.00
CA GLN A 36 -8.44 -13.59 1.74
C GLN A 36 -8.98 -12.30 1.12
N VAL A 37 -8.27 -11.19 1.32
CA VAL A 37 -8.44 -10.02 0.46
C VAL A 37 -7.83 -10.45 -0.87
N ILE A 38 -8.57 -11.30 -1.60
CA ILE A 38 -8.38 -11.56 -3.02
C ILE A 38 -8.29 -10.17 -3.61
N ARG A 39 -7.09 -9.80 -4.10
CA ARG A 39 -6.77 -8.52 -4.73
C ARG A 39 -8.05 -7.96 -5.33
N GLN A 40 -8.75 -7.09 -4.59
CA GLN A 40 -9.95 -6.47 -5.12
C GLN A 40 -9.44 -5.82 -6.39
N LYS A 41 -10.06 -6.18 -7.52
CA LYS A 41 -9.72 -5.59 -8.81
C LYS A 41 -10.07 -4.12 -8.67
N VAL A 42 -9.14 -3.34 -8.10
CA VAL A 42 -9.25 -1.90 -8.00
C VAL A 42 -9.33 -1.50 -9.45
N GLU A 43 -10.53 -1.13 -9.86
CA GLU A 43 -10.74 -0.67 -11.20
C GLU A 43 -9.91 0.61 -11.31
N THR A 44 -8.84 0.48 -12.07
CA THR A 44 -7.77 1.47 -12.19
C THR A 44 -7.84 1.95 -13.63
N ALA A 45 -7.59 3.23 -13.88
CA ALA A 45 -7.60 3.76 -15.24
C ALA A 45 -6.61 2.96 -16.12
N PRO A 46 -6.97 2.58 -17.35
CA PRO A 46 -6.02 2.06 -18.32
C PRO A 46 -4.76 2.94 -18.40
N ALA A 47 -3.59 2.32 -18.52
CA ALA A 47 -2.32 3.04 -18.52
C ALA A 47 -2.26 4.16 -19.57
N ASP A 48 -2.93 3.97 -20.71
CA ASP A 48 -3.03 4.96 -21.78
C ASP A 48 -3.71 6.26 -21.33
N LEU A 49 -4.84 6.15 -20.62
CA LEU A 49 -5.54 7.31 -20.05
C LEU A 49 -4.70 8.03 -18.99
N GLN A 50 -3.90 7.29 -18.22
CA GLN A 50 -2.98 7.88 -17.24
C GLN A 50 -1.88 8.70 -17.93
N LEU A 51 -1.32 8.20 -19.03
CA LEU A 51 -0.32 8.90 -19.83
C LEU A 51 -0.91 10.12 -20.55
N LEU A 52 -2.14 10.02 -21.05
CA LEU A 52 -2.86 11.13 -21.66
C LEU A 52 -3.05 12.28 -20.66
N CYS A 53 -3.50 11.96 -19.45
CA CYS A 53 -3.60 12.91 -18.35
C CYS A 53 -2.25 13.56 -17.99
N ALA A 54 -1.16 12.79 -17.93
CA ALA A 54 0.16 13.33 -17.66
C ALA A 54 0.62 14.31 -18.76
N GLY A 55 0.41 13.95 -20.04
CA GLY A 55 0.76 14.81 -21.17
C GLY A 55 -0.04 16.11 -21.21
N GLU A 56 -1.33 16.06 -20.95
CA GLU A 56 -2.18 17.25 -20.92
C GLU A 56 -1.91 18.13 -19.69
N ALA A 57 -1.62 17.53 -18.54
CA ALA A 57 -1.18 18.29 -17.37
C ALA A 57 0.15 19.02 -17.63
N ALA A 58 1.09 18.38 -18.33
CA ALA A 58 2.34 19.01 -18.76
C ALA A 58 2.06 20.24 -19.64
N LYS A 59 1.20 20.11 -20.66
CA LYS A 59 0.81 21.20 -21.55
C LYS A 59 0.13 22.36 -20.80
N ARG A 60 -0.87 22.07 -19.96
CA ARG A 60 -1.63 23.11 -19.23
C ARG A 60 -0.79 23.84 -18.18
N ARG A 61 0.20 23.18 -17.61
CA ARG A 61 1.08 23.75 -16.57
C ARG A 61 2.40 24.29 -17.13
N GLY A 62 2.66 24.14 -18.43
CA GLY A 62 3.94 24.52 -19.04
C GLY A 62 5.12 23.74 -18.46
N ALA A 63 4.88 22.53 -17.96
CA ALA A 63 5.90 21.67 -17.38
C ALA A 63 6.48 20.74 -18.44
N ASP A 64 7.75 20.38 -18.30
CA ASP A 64 8.34 19.30 -19.09
C ASP A 64 7.61 17.97 -18.80
N SER A 65 7.20 17.25 -19.85
CA SER A 65 6.48 15.98 -19.70
C SER A 65 7.26 14.94 -18.89
N SER A 66 8.58 14.99 -18.90
CA SER A 66 9.48 14.14 -18.11
C SER A 66 9.42 14.45 -16.61
N LYS A 67 8.82 15.58 -16.23
CA LYS A 67 8.62 16.03 -14.85
C LYS A 67 7.16 15.89 -14.40
N VAL A 68 6.31 15.25 -15.22
CA VAL A 68 4.94 14.90 -14.86
C VAL A 68 4.83 13.40 -14.68
N LEU A 69 4.61 12.98 -13.44
CA LEU A 69 4.54 11.56 -13.08
C LEU A 69 3.14 11.20 -12.57
N PRO A 70 2.49 10.15 -13.12
CA PRO A 70 1.34 9.55 -12.48
C PRO A 70 1.73 8.97 -11.13
N THR A 71 1.06 9.40 -10.06
CA THR A 71 1.28 8.90 -8.70
C THR A 71 0.23 7.89 -8.28
N GLY A 72 -0.93 7.88 -8.96
CA GLY A 72 -1.99 6.92 -8.74
C GLY A 72 -3.16 7.15 -9.67
N SER A 73 -4.11 6.23 -9.70
CA SER A 73 -5.42 6.48 -10.30
C SER A 73 -6.51 5.69 -9.58
N SER A 74 -7.75 6.16 -9.71
CA SER A 74 -8.94 5.53 -9.15
C SER A 74 -10.13 5.74 -10.08
N VAL A 75 -11.10 4.83 -10.02
CA VAL A 75 -12.41 5.01 -10.67
C VAL A 75 -13.29 5.92 -9.83
N ILE A 76 -13.89 6.92 -10.48
CA ILE A 76 -14.92 7.78 -9.89
C ILE A 76 -16.30 7.13 -10.08
N GLN A 77 -16.55 6.67 -11.31
CA GLN A 77 -17.76 5.96 -11.73
C GLN A 77 -17.43 5.15 -13.00
N PRO A 78 -18.26 4.20 -13.44
CA PRO A 78 -17.98 3.45 -14.66
C PRO A 78 -17.72 4.39 -15.84
N GLY A 79 -16.56 4.22 -16.49
CA GLY A 79 -16.11 5.06 -17.61
C GLY A 79 -15.59 6.45 -17.22
N LEU A 80 -15.38 6.76 -15.93
CA LEU A 80 -14.78 8.02 -15.47
C LEU A 80 -13.71 7.76 -14.41
N TYR A 81 -12.53 8.30 -14.64
CA TYR A 81 -11.33 8.02 -13.86
C TYR A 81 -10.73 9.31 -13.30
N SER A 82 -10.17 9.20 -12.09
CA SER A 82 -9.32 10.21 -11.47
C SER A 82 -7.87 9.75 -11.52
N VAL A 83 -7.02 10.49 -12.22
CA VAL A 83 -5.58 10.23 -12.29
C VAL A 83 -4.88 11.27 -11.42
N GLN A 84 -4.22 10.80 -10.36
CA GLN A 84 -3.36 11.63 -9.54
C GLN A 84 -2.00 11.77 -10.22
N LEU A 85 -1.55 13.01 -10.36
CA LEU A 85 -0.32 13.39 -11.03
C LEU A 85 0.54 14.21 -10.07
N ASN A 86 1.85 14.16 -10.29
CA ASN A 86 2.78 15.10 -9.71
C ASN A 86 3.44 15.87 -10.86
N VAL A 87 3.17 17.18 -10.92
CA VAL A 87 3.72 18.11 -11.90
C VAL A 87 4.83 18.91 -11.21
N ASN A 88 6.09 18.52 -11.44
CA ASN A 88 7.26 19.22 -10.90
C ASN A 88 7.20 19.48 -9.37
N GLY A 89 6.78 18.48 -8.60
CA GLY A 89 6.60 18.57 -7.14
C GLY A 89 5.19 19.00 -6.70
N THR A 90 4.34 19.45 -7.62
CA THR A 90 2.98 19.89 -7.29
C THR A 90 1.98 18.75 -7.50
N PRO A 91 1.19 18.35 -6.49
CA PRO A 91 0.13 17.37 -6.67
C PRO A 91 -0.97 17.97 -7.55
N SER A 92 -1.39 17.22 -8.56
CA SER A 92 -2.47 17.57 -9.48
C SER A 92 -3.40 16.38 -9.69
N THR A 93 -4.64 16.65 -10.05
CA THR A 93 -5.65 15.62 -10.35
C THR A 93 -6.25 15.87 -11.72
N CYS A 94 -6.25 14.84 -12.55
CA CYS A 94 -6.85 14.84 -13.87
C CYS A 94 -8.07 13.92 -13.87
N THR A 95 -9.23 14.45 -14.24
CA THR A 95 -10.44 13.65 -14.45
C THR A 95 -10.61 13.39 -15.95
N ILE A 96 -10.70 12.12 -16.33
CA ILE A 96 -10.74 11.67 -17.72
C ILE A 96 -11.79 10.57 -17.88
N ASP A 97 -12.49 10.54 -19.01
CA ASP A 97 -13.42 9.46 -19.35
C ASP A 97 -12.73 8.29 -20.09
N ASP A 98 -13.47 7.21 -20.32
CA ASP A 98 -13.02 6.03 -21.06
C ASP A 98 -12.75 6.26 -22.55
N GLN A 99 -13.19 7.41 -23.09
CA GLN A 99 -12.91 7.85 -24.46
C GLN A 99 -11.65 8.73 -24.56
N GLY A 100 -11.02 9.07 -23.44
CA GLY A 100 -9.83 9.92 -23.40
C GLY A 100 -10.13 11.42 -23.37
N ASN A 101 -11.38 11.83 -23.13
CA ASN A 101 -11.71 13.24 -22.97
C ASN A 101 -11.39 13.70 -21.55
N ILE A 102 -10.58 14.75 -21.44
CA ILE A 102 -10.23 15.35 -20.15
C ILE A 102 -11.34 16.31 -19.72
N GLN A 103 -12.01 15.94 -18.64
CA GLN A 103 -13.06 16.75 -18.01
C GLN A 103 -12.46 17.89 -17.18
N SER A 104 -11.38 17.61 -16.45
CA SER A 104 -10.71 18.62 -15.62
C SER A 104 -9.25 18.27 -15.33
N ILE A 105 -8.43 19.30 -15.11
CA ILE A 105 -7.09 19.19 -14.54
C ILE A 105 -6.98 20.26 -13.46
N THR A 106 -6.71 19.83 -12.23
CA THR A 106 -6.61 20.69 -11.05
C THR A 106 -5.23 20.56 -10.44
#